data_AF-A0A934XZH1-F1
#
_entry.id   AF-A0A934XZH1-F1
#
_cell.length_a   1.000
_cell.length_b   1.000
_cell.length_c   1.000
_cell.angle_alpha   90.00
_cell.angle_beta   90.00
_cell.angle_gamma   90.00
#
_symmetry.space_group_name_H-M   'P 1'
#
loop_
_entity.id
_entity.type
_entity.pdbx_description
1 polymer ?
#
loop_
_entity_poly.entity_id
_entity_poly.type
_entity_poly.pdbx_seq_one_letter_code
_entity_poly.pdbx_strand_id
1 'polypeptide(L)'
;MAIAHIIDADSGRQSDLVLDPQGRILRVSATATVAEFDARNALRAVYGEGKAAVRMGSAVALSLVHPETGTTVLAMAMTLAMPDGTRSVLMLRHADGSYAYLDLNDDRGIRAMLPSNDARDHGRVWWALTERADADGGRLLRIALQAGEPHRGLWWDPSHPGEAIDLQPVKGGHSAVFATYDDAGQSRWYLASGKIIQDRFDASQDGLQLMRRNPAVSVPKRDPQRSGSIAIDFAIDARHPICMQRKAVAAQLALLTVNEGGRSRVWCIEPVTLPAGVPEADVNGTWYGGANDSGWGLTVVASGSGDAQLLSAVLYFHDADGWPRWAMGAARAGAAGAVLVMHDYAQGCIGCTDTRLQPRVIGELRLRTDGWCGRPELRAAFDLAAGNADVLFQRGESPLQRVTQARCD
;
A
#
# COMPACT_ATOMS: atom_id res chain seq x y z
N MET A 1 -20.80 -21.32 1.08
CA MET A 1 -20.75 -21.33 2.56
C MET A 1 -19.88 -20.17 2.99
N ALA A 2 -20.34 -19.33 3.90
CA ALA A 2 -19.54 -18.22 4.42
C ALA A 2 -18.36 -18.77 5.22
N ILE A 3 -17.16 -18.28 4.91
CA ILE A 3 -15.91 -18.64 5.59
C ILE A 3 -15.63 -17.70 6.77
N ALA A 4 -16.14 -16.48 6.70
CA ALA A 4 -16.12 -15.51 7.77
C ALA A 4 -17.21 -14.46 7.55
N HIS A 5 -17.65 -13.84 8.65
CA HIS A 5 -18.46 -12.64 8.63
C HIS A 5 -17.55 -11.46 8.95
N ILE A 6 -17.58 -10.43 8.12
CA ILE A 6 -16.84 -9.19 8.33
C ILE A 6 -17.81 -8.03 8.40
N ILE A 7 -17.42 -7.00 9.13
CA ILE A 7 -18.04 -5.68 9.01
C ILE A 7 -17.14 -4.88 8.09
N ASP A 8 -17.67 -4.47 6.94
CA ASP A 8 -16.96 -3.54 6.07
C ASP A 8 -16.81 -2.23 6.83
N ALA A 9 -15.57 -1.85 7.14
CA ALA A 9 -15.32 -0.71 7.99
C ALA A 9 -15.76 0.63 7.36
N ASP A 10 -16.03 0.67 6.04
CA ASP A 10 -16.47 1.85 5.31
C ASP A 10 -17.96 2.11 5.46
N SER A 11 -18.75 1.03 5.48
CA SER A 11 -20.21 1.09 5.46
C SER A 11 -20.82 0.71 6.80
N GLY A 12 -20.04 0.09 7.68
CA GLY A 12 -20.52 -0.59 8.88
C GLY A 12 -21.45 -1.77 8.56
N ARG A 13 -21.58 -2.15 7.27
CA ARG A 13 -22.48 -3.21 6.85
C ARG A 13 -21.77 -4.55 6.93
N GLN A 14 -22.55 -5.57 7.24
CA GLN A 14 -22.08 -6.93 7.26
C GLN A 14 -21.90 -7.45 5.84
N SER A 15 -20.73 -8.04 5.59
CA SER A 15 -20.40 -8.77 4.38
C SER A 15 -19.88 -10.15 4.75
N ASP A 16 -20.13 -11.12 3.87
CA ASP A 16 -19.66 -12.49 4.02
C ASP A 16 -18.46 -12.72 3.11
N LEU A 17 -17.40 -13.29 3.65
CA LEU A 17 -16.36 -13.88 2.83
C LEU A 17 -16.80 -15.29 2.45
N VAL A 18 -16.64 -15.66 1.18
CA VAL A 18 -17.01 -16.97 0.65
C VAL A 18 -15.87 -17.50 -0.20
N LEU A 19 -15.44 -18.74 0.03
CA LEU A 19 -14.52 -19.43 -0.88
C LEU A 19 -15.34 -20.08 -2.02
N ASP A 20 -15.03 -19.70 -3.26
CA ASP A 20 -15.68 -20.26 -4.44
C ASP A 20 -15.02 -21.59 -4.89
N PRO A 21 -15.65 -22.35 -5.80
CA PRO A 21 -15.09 -23.60 -6.31
C PRO A 21 -13.76 -23.45 -7.08
N GLN A 22 -13.45 -22.24 -7.55
CA GLN A 22 -12.19 -21.93 -8.23
C GLN A 22 -11.06 -21.67 -7.22
N GLY A 23 -11.37 -21.54 -5.93
CA GLY A 23 -10.43 -21.22 -4.87
C GLY A 23 -10.19 -19.72 -4.71
N ARG A 24 -11.13 -18.89 -5.16
CA ARG A 24 -11.14 -17.45 -4.93
C ARG A 24 -11.98 -17.11 -3.71
N ILE A 25 -11.54 -16.10 -2.97
CA ILE A 25 -12.31 -15.49 -1.89
C ILE A 25 -13.15 -14.38 -2.49
N LEU A 26 -14.45 -14.50 -2.33
CA LEU A 26 -15.44 -13.52 -2.74
C LEU A 26 -15.92 -12.78 -1.49
N ARG A 27 -16.00 -11.46 -1.57
CA ARG A 27 -16.74 -10.64 -0.61
C ARG A 27 -18.15 -10.44 -1.13
N VAL A 28 -19.12 -10.96 -0.38
CA VAL A 28 -20.54 -10.94 -0.71
C VAL A 28 -21.24 -9.99 0.26
N SER A 29 -21.84 -8.94 -0.28
CA SER A 29 -22.66 -7.97 0.46
C SER A 29 -24.09 -8.02 -0.06
N ALA A 30 -25.00 -7.25 0.57
CA ALA A 30 -26.38 -7.14 0.10
C ALA A 30 -26.50 -6.55 -1.32
N THR A 31 -25.49 -5.80 -1.78
CA THR A 31 -25.56 -5.03 -3.03
C THR A 31 -24.58 -5.50 -4.09
N ALA A 32 -23.55 -6.27 -3.72
CA ALA A 32 -22.49 -6.69 -4.64
C ALA A 32 -21.81 -7.98 -4.20
N THR A 33 -21.34 -8.75 -5.19
CA THR A 33 -20.37 -9.84 -5.00
C THR A 33 -19.09 -9.48 -5.75
N VAL A 34 -17.98 -9.34 -5.03
CA VAL A 34 -16.69 -8.93 -5.60
C VAL A 34 -15.65 -10.01 -5.30
N ALA A 35 -14.88 -10.41 -6.31
CA ALA A 35 -13.71 -11.28 -6.09
C ALA A 35 -12.61 -10.46 -5.40
N GLU A 36 -12.28 -10.82 -4.16
CA GLU A 36 -11.31 -10.09 -3.34
C GLU A 36 -9.90 -10.64 -3.51
N PHE A 37 -9.74 -11.96 -3.52
CA PHE A 37 -8.42 -12.61 -3.59
C PHE A 37 -8.47 -13.98 -4.30
N ASP A 38 -7.45 -14.31 -5.11
CA ASP A 38 -7.32 -15.61 -5.76
C ASP A 38 -6.33 -16.51 -4.99
N ALA A 39 -6.81 -17.07 -3.88
CA ALA A 39 -5.98 -17.86 -2.97
C ALA A 39 -5.35 -19.07 -3.66
N ARG A 40 -6.05 -19.71 -4.59
CA ARG A 40 -5.52 -20.86 -5.32
C ARG A 40 -4.32 -20.49 -6.17
N ASN A 41 -4.41 -19.43 -6.98
CA ASN A 41 -3.31 -19.05 -7.86
C ASN A 41 -2.12 -18.49 -7.06
N ALA A 42 -2.37 -17.67 -6.04
CA ALA A 42 -1.32 -17.16 -5.15
C ALA A 42 -0.54 -18.31 -4.48
N LEU A 43 -1.23 -19.31 -3.92
CA LEU A 43 -0.57 -20.45 -3.28
C LEU A 43 0.12 -21.37 -4.31
N ARG A 44 -0.40 -21.50 -5.53
CA ARG A 44 0.30 -22.24 -6.61
C ARG A 44 1.61 -21.57 -7.02
N ALA A 45 1.68 -20.23 -7.02
CA ALA A 45 2.93 -19.53 -7.30
C ALA A 45 4.02 -19.86 -6.26
N VAL A 46 3.61 -20.12 -5.01
CA VAL A 46 4.50 -20.44 -3.88
C VAL A 46 4.92 -21.92 -3.89
N TYR A 47 3.97 -22.84 -4.01
CA TYR A 47 4.22 -24.28 -3.87
C TYR A 47 4.41 -25.03 -5.19
N GLY A 48 4.38 -24.33 -6.33
CA GLY A 48 4.57 -24.89 -7.67
C GLY A 48 3.27 -25.28 -8.39
N GLU A 49 3.37 -25.56 -9.69
CA GLU A 49 2.24 -25.69 -10.62
C GLU A 49 1.29 -26.89 -10.39
N GLY A 50 1.46 -27.66 -9.31
CA GLY A 50 0.60 -28.79 -8.95
C GLY A 50 -0.87 -28.43 -8.77
N LYS A 51 -1.74 -29.44 -8.72
CA LYS A 51 -3.18 -29.33 -8.44
C LYS A 51 -3.43 -28.99 -6.97
N ALA A 52 -2.89 -27.87 -6.49
CA ALA A 52 -3.20 -27.35 -5.18
C ALA A 52 -4.70 -27.02 -5.14
N ALA A 53 -5.42 -27.66 -4.23
CA ALA A 53 -6.83 -27.37 -3.96
C ALA A 53 -6.94 -26.76 -2.57
N VAL A 54 -7.41 -25.52 -2.55
CA VAL A 54 -7.64 -24.77 -1.31
C VAL A 54 -8.96 -25.22 -0.70
N ARG A 55 -8.92 -25.61 0.57
CA ARG A 55 -10.10 -25.99 1.36
C ARG A 55 -10.09 -25.21 2.66
N MET A 56 -11.27 -24.97 3.20
CA MET A 56 -11.37 -24.39 4.54
C MET A 56 -11.07 -25.45 5.59
N GLY A 57 -10.34 -25.07 6.63
CA GLY A 57 -10.29 -25.83 7.87
C GLY A 57 -11.65 -25.79 8.57
N SER A 58 -11.83 -26.64 9.57
CA SER A 58 -13.04 -26.64 10.41
C SER A 58 -13.09 -25.47 11.40
N ALA A 59 -11.93 -24.86 11.73
CA ALA A 59 -11.87 -23.74 12.64
C ALA A 59 -12.58 -22.52 12.06
N VAL A 60 -13.43 -21.94 12.91
CA VAL A 60 -14.10 -20.67 12.63
C VAL A 60 -13.04 -19.59 12.46
N ALA A 61 -13.24 -18.69 11.49
CA ALA A 61 -12.39 -17.53 11.34
C ALA A 61 -12.40 -16.68 12.62
N LEU A 62 -11.23 -16.25 13.08
CA LEU A 62 -11.07 -15.53 14.32
C LEU A 62 -10.62 -14.10 14.04
N SER A 63 -11.33 -13.15 14.63
CA SER A 63 -10.90 -11.76 14.68
C SER A 63 -9.84 -11.62 15.77
N LEU A 64 -8.64 -11.23 15.38
CA LEU A 64 -7.50 -11.03 16.26
C LEU A 64 -7.19 -9.54 16.33
N VAL A 65 -7.20 -8.98 17.54
CA VAL A 65 -6.82 -7.58 17.76
C VAL A 65 -5.36 -7.53 18.20
N HIS A 66 -4.58 -6.72 17.50
CA HIS A 66 -3.20 -6.45 17.86
C HIS A 66 -3.17 -5.59 19.13
N PRO A 67 -2.59 -6.07 20.25
CA PRO A 67 -2.67 -5.38 21.54
C PRO A 67 -2.03 -3.98 21.56
N GLU A 68 -1.03 -3.72 20.72
CA GLU A 68 -0.38 -2.40 20.68
C GLU A 68 -0.97 -1.42 19.65
N THR A 69 -1.26 -1.87 18.43
CA THR A 69 -1.79 -1.01 17.36
C THR A 69 -3.31 -0.93 17.35
N GLY A 70 -4.00 -1.82 18.08
CA GLY A 70 -5.46 -1.97 18.02
C GLY A 70 -5.98 -2.50 16.68
N THR A 71 -5.08 -2.86 15.75
CA THR A 71 -5.46 -3.33 14.41
C THR A 71 -6.10 -4.70 14.49
N THR A 72 -7.21 -4.87 13.77
CA THR A 72 -7.90 -6.15 13.67
C THR A 72 -7.44 -6.91 12.43
N VAL A 73 -7.02 -8.16 12.61
CA VAL A 73 -6.71 -9.12 11.55
C VAL A 73 -7.68 -10.28 11.66
N LEU A 74 -8.27 -10.68 10.55
CA LEU A 74 -9.10 -11.88 10.47
C LEU A 74 -8.22 -13.08 10.08
N ALA A 75 -8.09 -14.02 11.01
CA ALA A 75 -7.31 -15.23 10.85
C ALA A 75 -8.23 -16.39 10.43
N MET A 76 -7.95 -17.00 9.28
CA MET A 76 -8.74 -18.09 8.68
C MET A 76 -7.88 -19.34 8.55
N ALA A 77 -8.33 -20.42 9.17
CA ALA A 77 -7.71 -21.73 9.02
C ALA A 77 -8.05 -22.33 7.67
N MET A 78 -7.02 -22.75 6.93
CA MET A 78 -7.17 -23.41 5.64
C MET A 78 -6.38 -24.71 5.61
N THR A 79 -6.82 -25.62 4.74
CA THR A 79 -6.05 -26.78 4.34
C THR A 79 -5.75 -26.70 2.85
N LEU A 80 -4.49 -26.90 2.51
CA LEU A 80 -4.02 -26.99 1.14
C LEU A 80 -3.83 -28.46 0.81
N ALA A 81 -4.66 -29.01 -0.07
CA ALA A 81 -4.45 -30.34 -0.60
C ALA A 81 -3.44 -30.26 -1.76
N MET A 82 -2.31 -30.94 -1.59
CA MET A 82 -1.18 -31.00 -2.52
C MET A 82 -0.98 -32.44 -3.03
N PRO A 83 -0.22 -32.65 -4.12
CA PRO A 83 0.09 -34.01 -4.60
C PRO A 83 0.85 -34.87 -3.59
N ASP A 84 1.66 -34.26 -2.74
CA ASP A 84 2.53 -34.89 -1.73
C ASP A 84 1.88 -35.00 -0.34
N GLY A 85 0.71 -34.39 -0.13
CA GLY A 85 0.03 -34.42 1.18
C GLY A 85 -0.93 -33.26 1.40
N THR A 86 -1.33 -33.07 2.65
CA THR A 86 -2.14 -31.91 3.07
C THR A 86 -1.29 -30.99 3.95
N ARG A 87 -1.46 -29.68 3.79
CA ARG A 87 -0.81 -28.68 4.65
C ARG A 87 -1.84 -27.79 5.32
N SER A 88 -1.61 -27.47 6.58
CA SER A 88 -2.38 -26.51 7.37
C SER A 88 -1.78 -25.14 7.13
N VAL A 89 -2.58 -24.25 6.57
CA VAL A 89 -2.19 -22.89 6.24
C VAL A 89 -3.06 -21.95 7.06
N LEU A 90 -2.42 -20.97 7.69
CA LEU A 90 -3.14 -19.87 8.29
C LEU A 90 -3.14 -18.71 7.30
N MET A 91 -4.33 -18.23 6.92
CA MET A 91 -4.47 -17.07 6.07
C MET A 91 -4.98 -15.88 6.89
N LEU A 92 -4.32 -14.74 6.72
CA LEU A 92 -4.51 -13.54 7.53
C LEU A 92 -5.01 -12.43 6.63
N ARG A 93 -6.25 -11.99 6.89
CA ARG A 93 -6.85 -10.88 6.18
C ARG A 93 -6.77 -9.61 7.03
N HIS A 94 -6.17 -8.57 6.49
CA HIS A 94 -6.12 -7.24 7.10
C HIS A 94 -7.41 -6.46 6.82
N ALA A 95 -7.68 -5.42 7.61
CA ALA A 95 -8.88 -4.58 7.47
C ALA A 95 -9.01 -3.93 6.08
N ASP A 96 -7.87 -3.64 5.44
CA ASP A 96 -7.77 -3.05 4.11
C ASP A 96 -7.74 -4.09 2.97
N GLY A 97 -7.93 -5.38 3.29
CA GLY A 97 -8.11 -6.45 2.31
C GLY A 97 -6.83 -7.13 1.82
N SER A 98 -5.65 -6.92 2.43
CA SER A 98 -4.50 -7.81 2.12
C SER A 98 -4.71 -9.16 2.74
N TYR A 99 -4.11 -10.12 2.07
CA TYR A 99 -3.93 -11.46 2.57
C TYR A 99 -2.44 -11.71 2.76
N ALA A 100 -2.08 -12.20 3.93
CA ALA A 100 -0.83 -12.91 4.16
C ALA A 100 -1.15 -14.37 4.44
N TYR A 101 -0.19 -15.26 4.27
CA TYR A 101 -0.36 -16.66 4.66
C TYR A 101 0.87 -17.16 5.43
N LEU A 102 0.64 -18.18 6.24
CA LEU A 102 1.67 -18.89 6.97
C LEU A 102 1.47 -20.40 6.77
N ASP A 103 2.49 -21.06 6.24
CA ASP A 103 2.58 -22.52 6.26
C ASP A 103 2.94 -22.95 7.69
N LEU A 104 2.09 -23.76 8.32
CA LEU A 104 2.39 -24.31 9.64
C LEU A 104 3.28 -25.55 9.55
N ASN A 105 3.57 -26.04 8.34
CA ASN A 105 4.27 -27.29 8.09
C ASN A 105 3.69 -28.47 8.90
N ASP A 106 2.35 -28.50 8.94
CA ASP A 106 1.55 -29.41 9.75
C ASP A 106 0.35 -29.88 8.93
N ASP A 107 -0.08 -31.12 9.03
CA ASP A 107 -1.18 -31.70 8.24
C ASP A 107 -2.45 -31.95 9.06
N ARG A 108 -2.47 -31.60 10.34
CA ARG A 108 -3.52 -31.97 11.29
C ARG A 108 -4.68 -30.99 11.36
N GLY A 109 -4.61 -29.88 10.65
CA GLY A 109 -5.60 -28.81 10.72
C GLY A 109 -5.44 -27.96 11.98
N ILE A 110 -6.11 -26.79 11.99
CA ILE A 110 -6.11 -25.85 13.10
C ILE A 110 -7.47 -25.94 13.78
N ARG A 111 -7.49 -26.11 15.10
CA ARG A 111 -8.68 -26.19 15.95
C ARG A 111 -9.05 -24.84 16.58
N ALA A 112 -8.06 -24.11 17.06
CA ALA A 112 -8.27 -22.86 17.78
C ALA A 112 -7.04 -21.95 17.66
N MET A 113 -7.24 -20.64 17.77
CA MET A 113 -6.16 -19.66 17.82
C MET A 113 -6.42 -18.61 18.90
N LEU A 114 -5.35 -18.10 19.49
CA LEU A 114 -5.41 -17.16 20.61
C LEU A 114 -4.27 -16.13 20.47
N PRO A 115 -4.50 -14.83 20.68
CA PRO A 115 -3.40 -13.87 20.72
C PRO A 115 -2.52 -14.09 21.95
N SER A 116 -1.22 -13.80 21.84
CA SER A 116 -0.35 -13.71 23.02
C SER A 116 -0.77 -12.52 23.89
N ASN A 117 -0.81 -12.73 25.19
CA ASN A 117 -1.06 -11.69 26.18
C ASN A 117 0.25 -11.10 26.75
N ASP A 118 1.41 -11.50 26.24
CA ASP A 118 2.71 -10.99 26.66
C ASP A 118 3.03 -9.65 25.98
N ALA A 119 3.22 -8.60 26.78
CA ALA A 119 3.58 -7.28 26.26
C ALA A 119 4.91 -7.27 25.48
N ARG A 120 5.81 -8.23 25.73
CA ARG A 120 7.10 -8.36 25.01
C ARG A 120 6.95 -8.85 23.58
N ASP A 121 5.83 -9.50 23.28
CA ASP A 121 5.55 -10.00 21.94
C ASP A 121 5.10 -8.87 20.99
N HIS A 122 4.85 -7.67 21.53
CA HIS A 122 4.43 -6.50 20.76
C HIS A 122 3.26 -6.79 19.82
N GLY A 123 2.33 -7.66 20.23
CA GLY A 123 1.18 -8.07 19.42
C GLY A 123 1.45 -8.93 18.18
N ARG A 124 2.71 -9.30 17.96
CA ARG A 124 3.14 -10.09 16.79
C ARG A 124 3.03 -11.60 16.98
N VAL A 125 2.59 -12.05 18.15
CA VAL A 125 2.62 -13.48 18.49
C VAL A 125 1.22 -13.98 18.81
N TRP A 126 0.87 -15.11 18.21
CA TRP A 126 -0.35 -15.87 18.47
C TRP A 126 -0.02 -17.34 18.74
N TRP A 127 -1.00 -18.05 19.26
CA TRP A 127 -0.92 -19.48 19.52
C TRP A 127 -1.97 -20.20 18.68
N ALA A 128 -1.60 -21.30 18.02
CA ALA A 128 -2.53 -22.16 17.30
C ALA A 128 -2.54 -23.57 17.91
N LEU A 129 -3.73 -24.11 18.17
CA LEU A 129 -3.95 -25.48 18.60
C LEU A 129 -4.33 -26.33 17.39
N THR A 130 -3.65 -27.45 17.14
CA THR A 130 -3.94 -28.33 15.99
C THR A 130 -5.08 -29.33 16.25
N GLU A 131 -5.70 -29.84 15.18
CA GLU A 131 -7.00 -30.52 15.22
C GLU A 131 -6.98 -32.04 15.44
N ARG A 132 -5.80 -32.68 15.50
CA ARG A 132 -5.71 -34.14 15.63
C ARG A 132 -5.05 -34.58 16.93
N ALA A 133 -5.80 -35.39 17.70
CA ALA A 133 -5.31 -36.26 18.74
C ALA A 133 -4.91 -37.60 18.08
N ASP A 134 -3.70 -37.66 17.53
CA ASP A 134 -3.01 -38.94 17.36
C ASP A 134 -2.50 -39.42 18.73
N ALA A 135 -1.70 -40.48 18.79
CA ALA A 135 -1.11 -40.95 20.04
C ALA A 135 -0.28 -39.87 20.76
N ASP A 136 0.14 -38.82 20.05
CA ASP A 136 0.94 -37.70 20.56
C ASP A 136 0.08 -36.48 20.95
N GLY A 137 -1.23 -36.50 20.70
CA GLY A 137 -2.16 -35.44 21.05
C GLY A 137 -2.07 -34.17 20.19
N GLY A 138 -2.89 -33.17 20.53
CA GLY A 138 -2.86 -31.86 19.86
C GLY A 138 -1.57 -31.10 20.17
N ARG A 139 -1.06 -30.32 19.21
CA ARG A 139 0.09 -29.43 19.42
C ARG A 139 -0.33 -27.98 19.58
N LEU A 140 0.36 -27.29 20.47
CA LEU A 140 0.31 -25.84 20.58
C LEU A 140 1.50 -25.25 19.81
N LEU A 141 1.21 -24.51 18.75
CA LEU A 141 2.18 -23.84 17.90
C LEU A 141 2.27 -22.37 18.30
N ARG A 142 3.48 -21.88 18.57
CA ARG A 142 3.74 -20.45 18.71
C ARG A 142 3.95 -19.86 17.32
N ILE A 143 3.05 -18.99 16.91
CA ILE A 143 3.13 -18.26 15.65
C ILE A 143 3.67 -16.88 15.98
N ALA A 144 4.88 -16.57 15.58
CA ALA A 144 5.39 -15.21 15.57
C ALA A 144 5.30 -14.69 14.14
N LEU A 145 4.47 -13.68 13.92
CA LEU A 145 4.60 -12.85 12.75
C LEU A 145 6.00 -12.26 12.77
N GLN A 146 6.74 -12.48 11.68
CA GLN A 146 7.91 -11.63 11.43
C GLN A 146 7.45 -10.17 11.35
N ALA A 147 8.37 -9.22 11.51
CA ALA A 147 8.04 -7.83 11.17
C ALA A 147 7.37 -7.86 9.79
N GLY A 148 6.12 -7.37 9.72
CA GLY A 148 5.37 -7.38 8.47
C GLY A 148 6.20 -6.65 7.42
N GLU A 149 6.11 -7.10 6.16
CA GLU A 149 6.70 -6.33 5.06
C GLU A 149 6.29 -4.86 5.21
N PRO A 150 7.23 -3.92 5.03
CA PRO A 150 6.92 -2.51 5.10
C PRO A 150 5.67 -2.17 4.30
N HIS A 151 4.72 -1.49 4.95
CA HIS A 151 3.46 -1.13 4.32
C HIS A 151 3.72 -0.42 2.98
N ARG A 152 3.13 -0.93 1.90
CA ARG A 152 3.21 -0.27 0.59
C ARG A 152 2.34 0.99 0.57
N GLY A 153 2.70 1.98 -0.24
CA GLY A 153 1.92 3.22 -0.38
C GLY A 153 2.59 4.43 0.25
N LEU A 154 1.76 5.43 0.55
CA LEU A 154 2.20 6.71 1.08
C LEU A 154 2.54 6.59 2.57
N TRP A 155 3.66 7.19 2.95
CA TRP A 155 4.09 7.42 4.31
C TRP A 155 4.38 8.90 4.52
N TRP A 156 4.21 9.37 5.74
CA TRP A 156 4.36 10.79 6.07
C TRP A 156 4.75 10.99 7.53
N ASP A 157 5.29 12.17 7.84
CA ASP A 157 5.47 12.64 9.21
C ASP A 157 4.42 13.73 9.49
N PRO A 158 3.51 13.54 10.47
CA PRO A 158 2.49 14.54 10.78
C PRO A 158 2.99 15.93 11.20
N SER A 159 4.26 16.06 11.60
CA SER A 159 4.88 17.37 11.89
C SER A 159 5.46 18.08 10.68
N HIS A 160 5.50 17.39 9.54
CA HIS A 160 6.05 17.90 8.28
C HIS A 160 4.98 17.78 7.18
N PRO A 161 3.87 18.54 7.30
CA PRO A 161 2.78 18.44 6.33
C PRO A 161 3.26 18.82 4.93
N GLY A 162 2.84 18.05 3.93
CA GLY A 162 3.19 18.26 2.53
C GLY A 162 4.46 17.54 2.07
N GLU A 163 5.20 16.92 3.00
CA GLU A 163 6.28 16.00 2.68
C GLU A 163 5.81 14.55 2.87
N ALA A 164 6.06 13.69 1.89
CA ALA A 164 5.62 12.31 1.91
C ALA A 164 6.54 11.42 1.07
N ILE A 165 6.51 10.12 1.35
CA ILE A 165 7.17 9.10 0.53
C ILE A 165 6.17 8.05 0.09
N ASP A 166 6.06 7.84 -1.22
CA ASP A 166 5.36 6.68 -1.78
C ASP A 166 6.34 5.53 -1.96
N LEU A 167 6.23 4.48 -1.13
CA LEU A 167 7.07 3.30 -1.19
C LEU A 167 6.28 2.12 -1.74
N GLN A 168 6.74 1.56 -2.86
CA GLN A 168 5.97 0.55 -3.58
C GLN A 168 6.83 -0.65 -3.97
N PRO A 169 6.32 -1.89 -3.82
CA PRO A 169 6.96 -3.06 -4.39
C PRO A 169 6.85 -3.02 -5.92
N VAL A 170 7.96 -3.30 -6.59
CA VAL A 170 8.08 -3.39 -8.05
C VAL A 170 8.84 -4.66 -8.41
N LYS A 171 8.77 -5.09 -9.67
CA LYS A 171 9.53 -6.27 -10.10
C LYS A 171 11.03 -6.10 -9.82
N GLY A 172 11.57 -6.92 -8.92
CA GLY A 172 12.99 -6.94 -8.58
C GLY A 172 13.42 -6.05 -7.42
N GLY A 173 12.51 -5.34 -6.74
CA GLY A 173 12.83 -4.49 -5.60
C GLY A 173 11.69 -3.57 -5.20
N HIS A 174 12.03 -2.34 -4.83
CA HIS A 174 11.09 -1.30 -4.42
C HIS A 174 11.38 0.00 -5.16
N SER A 175 10.33 0.76 -5.45
CA SER A 175 10.39 2.14 -5.93
C SER A 175 9.96 3.06 -4.80
N ALA A 176 10.64 4.20 -4.66
CA ALA A 176 10.29 5.22 -3.69
C ALA A 176 10.18 6.58 -4.41
N VAL A 177 9.05 7.26 -4.26
CA VAL A 177 8.87 8.65 -4.73
C VAL A 177 8.80 9.55 -3.52
N PHE A 178 9.78 10.44 -3.38
CA PHE A 178 9.83 11.40 -2.29
C PHE A 178 9.26 12.75 -2.76
N ALA A 179 8.08 13.12 -2.25
CA ALA A 179 7.44 14.40 -2.46
C ALA A 179 7.87 15.39 -1.36
N THR A 180 8.41 16.52 -1.78
CA THR A 180 9.00 17.56 -0.92
C THR A 180 8.84 18.93 -1.58
N TYR A 181 9.51 19.93 -1.02
CA TYR A 181 9.64 21.26 -1.58
C TYR A 181 11.12 21.62 -1.80
N ASP A 182 11.36 22.58 -2.68
CA ASP A 182 12.68 23.19 -2.87
C ASP A 182 12.91 24.41 -1.97
N ASP A 183 14.11 24.98 -1.99
CA ASP A 183 14.45 26.16 -1.16
C ASP A 183 13.56 27.40 -1.43
N ALA A 184 12.86 27.44 -2.58
CA ALA A 184 11.91 28.49 -2.92
C ALA A 184 10.47 28.14 -2.52
N GLY A 185 10.25 27.02 -1.82
CA GLY A 185 8.94 26.58 -1.38
C GLY A 185 8.09 25.91 -2.45
N GLN A 186 8.64 25.65 -3.65
CA GLN A 186 7.89 25.04 -4.76
C GLN A 186 7.90 23.53 -4.63
N SER A 187 6.78 22.88 -4.99
CA SER A 187 6.67 21.42 -4.95
C SER A 187 7.75 20.76 -5.83
N ARG A 188 8.29 19.65 -5.34
CA ARG A 188 9.36 18.90 -5.98
C ARG A 188 9.27 17.42 -5.63
N TRP A 189 9.57 16.55 -6.58
CA TRP A 189 9.66 15.12 -6.31
C TRP A 189 10.99 14.54 -6.75
N TYR A 190 11.38 13.48 -6.08
CA TYR A 190 12.57 12.67 -6.36
C TYR A 190 12.18 11.21 -6.47
N LEU A 191 12.94 10.44 -7.25
CA LEU A 191 12.74 9.01 -7.43
C LEU A 191 13.95 8.24 -6.89
N ALA A 192 13.70 7.14 -6.20
CA ALA A 192 14.73 6.16 -5.86
C ALA A 192 14.22 4.75 -6.18
N SER A 193 15.14 3.87 -6.51
CA SER A 193 14.89 2.43 -6.59
C SER A 193 15.85 1.71 -5.67
N GLY A 194 15.44 0.60 -5.10
CA GLY A 194 16.24 -0.10 -4.09
C GLY A 194 15.67 -1.44 -3.67
N LYS A 195 16.16 -1.96 -2.56
CA LYS A 195 15.68 -3.20 -1.95
C LYS A 195 15.52 -3.00 -0.46
N ILE A 196 14.56 -3.72 0.12
CA ILE A 196 14.42 -3.83 1.56
C ILE A 196 15.20 -5.08 1.98
N ILE A 197 16.23 -4.89 2.79
CA ILE A 197 17.10 -5.93 3.31
C ILE A 197 17.17 -5.73 4.82
N GLN A 198 16.82 -6.76 5.60
CA GLN A 198 16.83 -6.70 7.07
C GLN A 198 16.09 -5.46 7.60
N ASP A 199 14.83 -5.28 7.19
CA ASP A 199 13.97 -4.17 7.62
C ASP A 199 14.51 -2.78 7.28
N ARG A 200 15.38 -2.66 6.29
CA ARG A 200 15.90 -1.38 5.81
C ARG A 200 15.80 -1.27 4.30
N PHE A 201 15.16 -0.20 3.82
CA PHE A 201 15.25 0.19 2.42
C PHE A 201 16.61 0.83 2.16
N ASP A 202 17.41 0.16 1.32
CA ASP A 202 18.65 0.69 0.78
C ASP A 202 18.44 1.03 -0.70
N ALA A 203 18.62 2.32 -1.01
CA ALA A 203 18.60 2.81 -2.39
C ALA A 203 19.77 2.21 -3.18
N SER A 204 19.56 2.02 -4.48
CA SER A 204 20.58 1.62 -5.44
C SER A 204 21.69 2.68 -5.54
N GLN A 205 22.76 2.39 -6.30
CA GLN A 205 23.90 3.29 -6.45
C GLN A 205 23.53 4.70 -6.96
N ASP A 206 22.41 4.81 -7.66
CA ASP A 206 21.91 6.08 -8.14
C ASP A 206 21.29 6.97 -7.04
N GLY A 207 20.96 6.39 -5.89
CA GLY A 207 20.40 7.08 -4.74
C GLY A 207 19.05 7.71 -5.03
N LEU A 208 18.87 8.92 -4.51
CA LEU A 208 17.69 9.76 -4.69
C LEU A 208 17.89 10.66 -5.92
N GLN A 209 17.13 10.44 -6.97
CA GLN A 209 17.28 11.10 -8.27
C GLN A 209 16.28 12.24 -8.45
N LEU A 210 16.79 13.41 -8.81
CA LEU A 210 15.95 14.48 -9.35
C LEU A 210 15.90 14.33 -10.88
N MET A 211 14.71 14.16 -11.44
CA MET A 211 14.53 14.03 -12.89
C MET A 211 14.13 15.39 -13.48
N ARG A 212 14.93 15.92 -14.40
CA ARG A 212 14.66 17.15 -15.14
C ARG A 212 14.25 16.81 -16.56
N ARG A 213 13.14 17.40 -17.00
CA ARG A 213 12.73 17.30 -18.40
C ARG A 213 13.39 18.43 -19.19
N ASN A 214 14.05 18.10 -20.29
CA ASN A 214 14.39 19.12 -21.28
C ASN A 214 13.14 19.35 -22.15
N PRO A 215 12.57 20.56 -22.18
CA PRO A 215 11.40 20.87 -23.01
C PRO A 215 11.58 20.49 -24.49
N ALA A 216 12.82 20.48 -24.99
CA ALA A 216 13.15 20.17 -26.38
C ALA A 216 13.38 18.67 -26.70
N VAL A 217 13.58 17.79 -25.70
CA VAL A 217 14.06 16.40 -25.92
C VAL A 217 13.14 15.32 -25.33
N SER A 218 11.95 15.71 -24.88
CA SER A 218 10.83 14.92 -24.32
C SER A 218 11.11 14.02 -23.10
N VAL A 219 12.21 13.27 -23.05
CA VAL A 219 12.52 12.31 -21.98
C VAL A 219 13.21 13.00 -20.79
N PRO A 220 12.71 12.84 -19.55
CA PRO A 220 13.39 13.31 -18.35
C PRO A 220 14.75 12.64 -18.14
N LYS A 221 15.74 13.42 -17.70
CA LYS A 221 17.08 12.95 -17.37
C LYS A 221 17.42 13.30 -15.92
N ARG A 222 18.22 12.46 -15.27
CA ARG A 222 18.73 12.72 -13.94
C ARG A 222 19.57 14.00 -13.93
N ASP A 223 19.32 14.87 -12.96
CA ASP A 223 20.18 15.98 -12.57
C ASP A 223 21.15 15.50 -11.48
N PRO A 224 22.43 15.24 -11.81
CA PRO A 224 23.38 14.69 -10.85
C PRO A 224 23.76 15.70 -9.75
N GLN A 225 23.66 17.01 -10.00
CA GLN A 225 24.06 18.03 -9.02
C GLN A 225 23.07 18.17 -7.88
N ARG A 226 21.81 17.82 -8.13
CA ARG A 226 20.71 17.91 -7.17
C ARG A 226 20.20 16.55 -6.70
N SER A 227 20.88 15.46 -7.08
CA SER A 227 20.60 14.12 -6.57
C SER A 227 21.16 13.94 -5.15
N GLY A 228 20.62 12.97 -4.42
CA GLY A 228 20.91 12.75 -3.01
C GLY A 228 20.94 11.27 -2.63
N SER A 229 20.76 11.00 -1.34
CA SER A 229 20.60 9.63 -0.84
C SER A 229 19.34 9.53 0.02
N ILE A 230 18.77 8.34 0.06
CA ILE A 230 17.61 8.03 0.89
C ILE A 230 17.77 6.66 1.53
N ALA A 231 17.34 6.52 2.78
CA ALA A 231 17.24 5.26 3.49
C ALA A 231 15.99 5.27 4.37
N ILE A 232 15.36 4.11 4.55
CA ILE A 232 14.20 3.96 5.44
C ILE A 232 14.48 2.77 6.35
N ASP A 233 14.47 3.00 7.66
CA ASP A 233 14.66 1.95 8.67
C ASP A 233 13.31 1.60 9.31
N PHE A 234 12.85 0.38 9.08
CA PHE A 234 11.61 -0.19 9.62
C PHE A 234 11.83 -0.98 10.92
N ALA A 235 13.08 -1.17 11.35
CA ALA A 235 13.43 -1.88 12.58
C ALA A 235 13.35 -0.97 13.83
N ILE A 236 12.58 0.11 13.75
CA ILE A 236 12.39 1.05 14.85
C ILE A 236 11.07 0.79 15.58
N ASP A 237 11.03 1.16 16.85
CA ASP A 237 9.79 1.24 17.60
C ASP A 237 9.59 2.66 18.14
N ALA A 238 8.41 2.94 18.69
CA ALA A 238 8.10 4.30 19.13
C ALA A 238 8.87 4.76 20.39
N ARG A 239 9.76 3.94 20.97
CA ARG A 239 10.74 4.38 21.98
C ARG A 239 11.97 5.01 21.33
N HIS A 240 12.14 4.85 20.02
CA HIS A 240 13.21 5.52 19.28
C HIS A 240 13.13 7.04 19.53
N PRO A 241 14.23 7.74 19.88
CA PRO A 241 14.19 9.14 20.32
C PRO A 241 13.43 10.09 19.39
N ILE A 242 13.55 9.89 18.08
CA ILE A 242 12.88 10.70 17.05
C ILE A 242 11.37 10.39 16.96
N CYS A 243 10.96 9.20 17.39
CA CYS A 243 9.57 8.73 17.38
C CYS A 243 8.89 8.75 18.76
N MET A 244 9.56 9.21 19.82
CA MET A 244 9.02 9.12 21.19
C MET A 244 7.67 9.79 21.37
N GLN A 245 7.38 10.84 20.60
CA GLN A 245 6.09 11.55 20.65
C GLN A 245 5.00 10.95 19.75
N ARG A 246 5.30 9.88 19.00
CA ARG A 246 4.46 9.35 17.92
C ARG A 246 3.65 8.10 18.29
N LYS A 247 3.05 8.06 19.48
CA LYS A 247 2.37 6.83 19.96
C LYS A 247 0.88 7.00 20.28
N ALA A 248 0.05 6.20 19.58
CA ALA A 248 -1.21 5.56 20.03
C ALA A 248 -2.00 4.94 18.85
N VAL A 249 -1.69 5.30 17.59
CA VAL A 249 -2.57 5.00 16.42
C VAL A 249 -1.84 4.60 15.12
N ALA A 250 -0.51 4.70 15.05
CA ALA A 250 0.25 4.35 13.85
C ALA A 250 0.27 2.82 13.62
N ALA A 251 -0.07 2.38 12.41
CA ALA A 251 -0.05 0.96 12.03
C ALA A 251 1.39 0.41 11.93
N GLN A 252 2.35 1.26 11.58
CA GLN A 252 3.79 0.98 11.51
C GLN A 252 4.56 2.28 11.68
N LEU A 253 5.81 2.21 12.14
CA LEU A 253 6.72 3.35 12.22
C LEU A 253 7.99 3.03 11.43
N ALA A 254 8.57 4.06 10.82
CA ALA A 254 9.88 3.97 10.18
C ALA A 254 10.69 5.26 10.35
N LEU A 255 12.01 5.15 10.27
CA LEU A 255 12.93 6.29 10.26
C LEU A 255 13.34 6.60 8.83
N LEU A 256 12.83 7.69 8.28
CA LEU A 256 13.22 8.19 6.97
C LEU A 256 14.44 9.08 7.11
N THR A 257 15.54 8.73 6.44
CA THR A 257 16.73 9.57 6.31
C THR A 257 16.89 10.03 4.87
N VAL A 258 16.89 11.35 4.64
CA VAL A 258 17.09 11.96 3.32
C VAL A 258 18.28 12.90 3.38
N ASN A 259 19.21 12.75 2.43
CA ASN A 259 20.30 13.71 2.20
C ASN A 259 20.11 14.33 0.82
N GLU A 260 19.83 15.62 0.76
CA GLU A 260 19.54 16.34 -0.47
C GLU A 260 19.96 17.81 -0.31
N GLY A 261 20.51 18.43 -1.36
CA GLY A 261 20.97 19.82 -1.29
C GLY A 261 22.04 20.10 -0.22
N GLY A 262 22.80 19.09 0.20
CA GLY A 262 23.77 19.19 1.30
C GLY A 262 23.15 19.20 2.70
N ARG A 263 21.82 19.00 2.83
CA ARG A 263 21.10 18.92 4.10
C ARG A 263 20.72 17.47 4.40
N SER A 264 20.88 17.07 5.65
CA SER A 264 20.40 15.79 6.16
C SER A 264 19.12 16.00 6.98
N ARG A 265 18.07 15.24 6.66
CA ARG A 265 16.78 15.25 7.35
C ARG A 265 16.48 13.84 7.84
N VAL A 266 15.99 13.74 9.08
CA VAL A 266 15.60 12.49 9.69
C VAL A 266 14.21 12.64 10.29
N TRP A 267 13.26 11.82 9.85
CA TRP A 267 11.86 11.93 10.24
C TRP A 267 11.32 10.60 10.74
N CYS A 268 10.42 10.69 11.72
CA CYS A 268 9.58 9.57 12.11
C CYS A 268 8.35 9.55 11.21
N ILE A 269 8.26 8.56 10.34
CA ILE A 269 7.16 8.43 9.39
C ILE A 269 6.23 7.27 9.75
N GLU A 270 4.97 7.42 9.39
CA GLU A 270 3.92 6.41 9.51
C GLU A 270 3.16 6.27 8.18
N PRO A 271 2.55 5.10 7.88
CA PRO A 271 1.72 4.95 6.70
C PRO A 271 0.52 5.90 6.75
N VAL A 272 0.15 6.47 5.61
CA VAL A 272 -1.11 7.20 5.47
C VAL A 272 -2.26 6.21 5.56
N THR A 273 -3.02 6.27 6.64
CA THR A 273 -4.24 5.48 6.82
C THR A 273 -5.45 6.24 6.31
N LEU A 274 -6.12 5.71 5.29
CA LEU A 274 -7.45 6.16 4.92
C LEU A 274 -8.52 5.40 5.73
N PRO A 275 -9.75 5.94 5.87
CA PRO A 275 -10.88 5.22 6.45
C PRO A 275 -11.01 3.83 5.82
N ALA A 276 -11.34 2.85 6.65
CA ALA A 276 -11.09 1.45 6.33
C ALA A 276 -12.16 0.83 5.44
N GLY A 277 -11.74 0.30 4.30
CA GLY A 277 -12.37 -0.83 3.64
C GLY A 277 -12.01 -0.93 2.17
N VAL A 278 -12.40 -2.07 1.59
CA VAL A 278 -11.75 -2.59 0.38
C VAL A 278 -12.43 -2.01 -0.85
N PRO A 279 -11.70 -1.29 -1.72
CA PRO A 279 -12.24 -0.84 -3.00
C PRO A 279 -12.61 -2.03 -3.87
N GLU A 280 -13.57 -1.85 -4.79
CA GLU A 280 -14.02 -2.93 -5.69
C GLU A 280 -12.88 -3.44 -6.61
N ALA A 281 -11.95 -2.54 -6.97
CA ALA A 281 -10.71 -2.86 -7.67
C ALA A 281 -9.49 -2.35 -6.87
N ASP A 282 -8.42 -3.16 -6.80
CA ASP A 282 -7.13 -2.76 -6.20
C ASP A 282 -6.35 -1.83 -7.15
N VAL A 283 -6.83 -0.61 -7.29
CA VAL A 283 -6.15 0.43 -8.08
C VAL A 283 -5.01 1.12 -7.30
N ASN A 284 -4.75 0.70 -6.06
CA ASN A 284 -3.75 1.31 -5.19
C ASN A 284 -2.34 1.04 -5.71
N GLY A 285 -1.54 2.10 -5.84
CA GLY A 285 -0.17 1.98 -6.33
C GLY A 285 0.21 3.07 -7.31
N THR A 286 1.40 2.93 -7.89
CA THR A 286 1.95 3.84 -8.90
C THR A 286 1.64 3.35 -10.31
N TRP A 287 1.18 4.27 -11.14
CA TRP A 287 0.78 4.07 -12.53
C TRP A 287 1.47 5.10 -13.43
N TYR A 288 1.55 4.79 -14.73
CA TYR A 288 2.05 5.73 -15.74
C TYR A 288 1.34 5.50 -17.09
N GLY A 289 1.52 6.41 -18.05
CA GLY A 289 0.86 6.33 -19.36
C GLY A 289 1.39 5.23 -20.29
N GLY A 290 2.50 4.58 -19.95
CA GLY A 290 3.19 3.63 -20.83
C GLY A 290 4.37 4.26 -21.58
N ALA A 291 5.11 3.47 -22.36
CA ALA A 291 6.34 3.92 -23.02
C ALA A 291 6.14 5.13 -23.95
N ASN A 292 4.97 5.19 -24.63
CA ASN A 292 4.62 6.26 -25.57
C ASN A 292 3.95 7.48 -24.90
N ASP A 293 3.72 7.42 -23.59
CA ASP A 293 3.07 8.45 -22.78
C ASP A 293 3.83 8.53 -21.43
N SER A 294 5.12 8.81 -21.53
CA SER A 294 6.08 8.78 -20.43
C SER A 294 6.48 10.18 -19.97
N GLY A 295 7.12 10.27 -18.80
CA GLY A 295 7.59 11.53 -18.20
C GLY A 295 6.70 12.09 -17.10
N TRP A 296 5.68 11.33 -16.69
CA TRP A 296 4.80 11.59 -15.57
C TRP A 296 4.39 10.26 -14.92
N GLY A 297 3.88 10.32 -13.70
CA GLY A 297 3.38 9.17 -12.98
C GLY A 297 2.27 9.57 -12.01
N LEU A 298 1.50 8.58 -11.56
CA LEU A 298 0.34 8.79 -10.71
C LEU A 298 0.33 7.74 -9.60
N THR A 299 0.34 8.18 -8.35
CA THR A 299 0.02 7.31 -7.22
C THR A 299 -1.46 7.45 -6.89
N VAL A 300 -2.17 6.33 -6.83
CA VAL A 300 -3.58 6.29 -6.42
C VAL A 300 -3.68 5.58 -5.08
N VAL A 301 -4.51 6.15 -4.20
CA VAL A 301 -4.94 5.53 -2.95
C VAL A 301 -6.46 5.56 -2.91
N ALA A 302 -7.04 4.37 -2.97
CA ALA A 302 -8.45 4.09 -2.89
C ALA A 302 -8.78 3.43 -1.54
N SER A 303 -9.90 3.83 -0.99
CA SER A 303 -10.56 3.28 0.21
C SER A 303 -12.06 3.40 0.00
N GLY A 304 -12.90 2.70 0.78
CA GLY A 304 -14.34 2.75 0.51
C GLY A 304 -14.79 1.76 -0.55
N SER A 305 -16.07 1.37 -0.48
CA SER A 305 -16.79 0.66 -1.56
C SER A 305 -18.08 1.39 -1.92
N GLY A 306 -18.60 1.14 -3.14
CA GLY A 306 -19.80 1.81 -3.65
C GLY A 306 -19.73 3.35 -3.56
N ASP A 307 -20.83 3.98 -3.15
CA ASP A 307 -20.93 5.45 -3.02
C ASP A 307 -20.05 6.05 -1.90
N ALA A 308 -19.46 5.19 -1.06
CA ALA A 308 -18.51 5.60 -0.03
C ALA A 308 -17.05 5.59 -0.51
N GLN A 309 -16.78 5.09 -1.73
CA GLN A 309 -15.43 5.01 -2.28
C GLN A 309 -14.78 6.39 -2.38
N LEU A 310 -13.63 6.55 -1.73
CA LEU A 310 -12.77 7.72 -1.80
C LEU A 310 -11.55 7.38 -2.66
N LEU A 311 -11.32 8.15 -3.71
CA LEU A 311 -10.10 8.12 -4.50
C LEU A 311 -9.27 9.36 -4.19
N SER A 312 -8.05 9.14 -3.71
CA SER A 312 -7.02 10.15 -3.59
C SER A 312 -5.91 9.85 -4.58
N ALA A 313 -5.30 10.88 -5.15
CA ALA A 313 -4.19 10.70 -6.06
C ALA A 313 -3.12 11.77 -5.91
N VAL A 314 -1.87 11.37 -6.13
CA VAL A 314 -0.71 12.25 -6.28
C VAL A 314 -0.18 12.11 -7.70
N LEU A 315 -0.25 13.19 -8.47
CA LEU A 315 0.28 13.25 -9.82
C LEU A 315 1.69 13.86 -9.79
N TYR A 316 2.65 13.15 -10.36
CA TYR A 316 4.03 13.59 -10.56
C TYR A 316 4.22 13.97 -12.03
N PHE A 317 4.57 15.22 -12.30
CA PHE A 317 4.72 15.76 -13.65
C PHE A 317 5.90 16.72 -13.71
N HIS A 318 6.11 17.35 -14.87
CA HIS A 318 7.11 18.41 -15.04
C HIS A 318 6.42 19.70 -15.47
N ASP A 319 6.82 20.84 -14.90
CA ASP A 319 6.33 22.16 -15.32
C ASP A 319 6.90 22.61 -16.69
N ALA A 320 6.49 23.79 -17.15
CA ALA A 320 6.95 24.41 -18.39
C ALA A 320 8.49 24.51 -18.49
N ASP A 321 9.15 24.75 -17.36
CA ASP A 321 10.61 24.87 -17.24
C ASP A 321 11.30 23.50 -17.10
N GLY A 322 10.52 22.42 -17.06
CA GLY A 322 10.97 21.04 -16.93
C GLY A 322 11.30 20.61 -15.50
N TRP A 323 10.87 21.36 -14.48
CA TRP A 323 11.07 20.98 -13.08
C TRP A 323 10.04 19.95 -12.65
N PRO A 324 10.45 18.91 -11.90
CA PRO A 324 9.52 17.94 -11.35
C PRO A 324 8.60 18.62 -10.33
N ARG A 325 7.28 18.53 -10.56
CA ARG A 325 6.21 19.03 -9.69
C ARG A 325 5.28 17.91 -9.29
N TRP A 326 4.67 18.04 -8.13
CA TRP A 326 3.60 17.16 -7.71
C TRP A 326 2.34 17.96 -7.38
N ALA A 327 1.20 17.33 -7.60
CA ALA A 327 -0.10 17.83 -7.21
C ALA A 327 -0.94 16.69 -6.64
N MET A 328 -1.84 17.01 -5.71
CA MET A 328 -2.73 16.02 -5.12
C MET A 328 -4.18 16.48 -5.12
N GLY A 329 -5.07 15.50 -5.18
CA GLY A 329 -6.50 15.70 -5.09
C GLY A 329 -7.16 14.47 -4.50
N ALA A 330 -8.39 14.65 -4.01
CA ALA A 330 -9.21 13.56 -3.53
C ALA A 330 -10.68 13.85 -3.84
N ALA A 331 -11.43 12.81 -4.19
CA ALA A 331 -12.86 12.89 -4.45
C ALA A 331 -13.53 11.56 -4.17
N ARG A 332 -14.83 11.59 -3.88
CA ARG A 332 -15.64 10.37 -3.89
C ARG A 332 -15.78 9.86 -5.32
N ALA A 333 -15.64 8.56 -5.51
CA ALA A 333 -15.92 7.90 -6.78
C ALA A 333 -17.40 7.52 -6.85
N GLY A 334 -17.98 7.64 -8.03
CA GLY A 334 -19.28 7.06 -8.36
C GLY A 334 -19.17 6.19 -9.61
N ALA A 335 -20.32 5.73 -10.12
CA ALA A 335 -20.37 4.85 -11.30
C ALA A 335 -19.66 5.41 -12.56
N ALA A 336 -19.52 6.73 -12.68
CA ALA A 336 -18.85 7.39 -13.81
C ALA A 336 -17.33 7.58 -13.62
N GLY A 337 -16.78 7.19 -12.46
CA GLY A 337 -15.43 7.51 -12.00
C GLY A 337 -15.40 8.62 -10.94
N ALA A 338 -14.23 9.23 -10.76
CA ALA A 338 -14.02 10.37 -9.86
C ALA A 338 -13.40 11.56 -10.59
N VAL A 339 -13.81 12.77 -10.22
CA VAL A 339 -13.20 14.03 -10.69
C VAL A 339 -12.54 14.70 -9.49
N LEU A 340 -11.21 14.70 -9.50
CA LEU A 340 -10.36 15.23 -8.44
C LEU A 340 -9.93 16.64 -8.82
N VAL A 341 -10.28 17.62 -7.98
CA VAL A 341 -9.67 18.96 -8.08
C VAL A 341 -8.23 18.86 -7.59
N MET A 342 -7.30 19.12 -8.49
CA MET A 342 -5.88 18.97 -8.24
C MET A 342 -5.29 20.27 -7.70
N HIS A 343 -4.56 20.14 -6.59
CA HIS A 343 -3.88 21.23 -5.94
C HIS A 343 -2.37 20.99 -5.99
N ASP A 344 -1.62 22.00 -6.42
CA ASP A 344 -0.24 22.12 -5.99
C ASP A 344 -0.18 22.88 -4.67
N TYR A 345 0.94 22.74 -3.98
CA TYR A 345 1.15 23.37 -2.68
C TYR A 345 2.47 24.12 -2.73
N ALA A 346 2.48 25.30 -2.12
CA ALA A 346 3.69 26.02 -1.78
C ALA A 346 3.90 26.03 -0.27
N GLN A 347 5.15 25.94 0.16
CA GLN A 347 5.54 26.00 1.57
C GLN A 347 6.34 27.27 1.84
N GLY A 348 5.90 28.11 2.77
CA GLY A 348 6.56 29.39 3.07
C GLY A 348 7.87 29.25 3.86
N CYS A 349 8.15 28.10 4.47
CA CYS A 349 9.39 27.80 5.17
C CYS A 349 9.72 26.31 5.09
N ILE A 350 10.93 25.96 4.63
CA ILE A 350 11.42 24.58 4.54
C ILE A 350 12.06 24.13 5.86
N GLY A 351 11.44 23.16 6.53
CA GLY A 351 11.94 22.58 7.79
C GLY A 351 11.49 23.28 9.07
N CYS A 352 10.48 24.16 9.00
CA CYS A 352 9.80 24.72 10.16
C CYS A 352 8.74 23.72 10.70
N THR A 353 8.52 23.66 12.01
CA THR A 353 7.55 22.76 12.67
C THR A 353 6.08 23.19 12.57
N ASP A 354 5.80 24.42 12.11
CA ASP A 354 4.43 24.95 11.94
C ASP A 354 4.28 25.61 10.56
N THR A 355 4.36 24.79 9.53
CA THR A 355 4.26 25.26 8.14
C THR A 355 2.83 25.18 7.65
N ARG A 356 2.26 26.33 7.29
CA ARG A 356 1.01 26.37 6.53
C ARG A 356 1.30 26.13 5.06
N LEU A 357 0.76 25.04 4.54
CA LEU A 357 0.71 24.80 3.12
C LEU A 357 -0.26 25.79 2.47
N GLN A 358 0.16 26.38 1.35
CA GLN A 358 -0.69 27.23 0.53
C GLN A 358 -1.17 26.43 -0.68
N PRO A 359 -2.42 25.92 -0.68
CA PRO A 359 -2.96 25.20 -1.83
C PRO A 359 -3.23 26.19 -2.97
N ARG A 360 -2.89 25.78 -4.18
CA ARG A 360 -3.33 26.45 -5.41
C ARG A 360 -3.95 25.40 -6.33
N VAL A 361 -5.16 25.69 -6.79
CA VAL A 361 -5.85 24.84 -7.77
C VAL A 361 -5.13 24.94 -9.09
N ILE A 362 -4.76 23.80 -9.65
CA ILE A 362 -4.08 23.73 -10.96
C ILE A 362 -4.93 23.05 -12.03
N GLY A 363 -6.07 22.44 -11.68
CA GLY A 363 -7.01 21.88 -12.65
C GLY A 363 -7.68 20.60 -12.16
N GLU A 364 -8.07 19.73 -13.09
CA GLU A 364 -8.81 18.50 -12.78
C GLU A 364 -8.08 17.24 -13.26
N LEU A 365 -8.17 16.18 -12.46
CA LEU A 365 -7.83 14.80 -12.81
C LEU A 365 -9.10 13.95 -12.76
N ARG A 366 -9.44 13.29 -13.86
CA ARG A 366 -10.54 12.34 -13.95
C ARG A 366 -9.99 10.92 -13.92
N LEU A 367 -10.48 10.10 -13.01
CA LEU A 367 -10.10 8.71 -12.85
C LEU A 367 -11.30 7.80 -13.10
N ARG A 368 -11.09 6.73 -13.87
CA ARG A 368 -12.03 5.63 -14.01
C ARG A 368 -11.34 4.33 -13.65
N THR A 369 -11.96 3.63 -12.71
CA THR A 369 -11.48 2.35 -12.16
C THR A 369 -12.39 1.24 -12.66
N ASP A 370 -11.82 0.15 -13.13
CA ASP A 370 -12.54 -1.06 -13.51
C ASP A 370 -11.70 -2.30 -13.16
N GLY A 371 -12.24 -3.49 -13.39
CA GLY A 371 -11.59 -4.76 -13.12
C GLY A 371 -11.74 -5.23 -11.67
N TRP A 372 -10.79 -6.03 -11.21
CA TRP A 372 -10.76 -6.65 -9.87
C TRP A 372 -9.32 -6.77 -9.39
N CYS A 373 -9.09 -7.20 -8.15
CA CYS A 373 -7.77 -7.09 -7.50
C CYS A 373 -6.58 -7.64 -8.32
N GLY A 374 -6.73 -8.78 -9.01
CA GLY A 374 -5.66 -9.38 -9.83
C GLY A 374 -5.52 -8.79 -11.23
N ARG A 375 -6.47 -7.96 -11.68
CA ARG A 375 -6.46 -7.28 -12.99
C ARG A 375 -7.16 -5.93 -12.91
N PRO A 376 -6.62 -4.97 -12.14
CA PRO A 376 -7.21 -3.65 -12.07
C PRO A 376 -6.95 -2.89 -13.36
N GLU A 377 -7.96 -2.19 -13.84
CA GLU A 377 -7.83 -1.24 -14.94
C GLU A 377 -8.01 0.18 -14.40
N LEU A 378 -7.07 1.05 -14.75
CA LEU A 378 -7.14 2.47 -14.42
C LEU A 378 -7.01 3.29 -15.69
N ARG A 379 -7.95 4.21 -15.89
CA ARG A 379 -7.91 5.23 -16.95
C ARG A 379 -7.86 6.59 -16.31
N ALA A 380 -7.08 7.49 -16.91
CA ALA A 380 -6.96 8.87 -16.45
C ALA A 380 -7.15 9.86 -17.59
N ALA A 381 -7.72 11.02 -17.29
CA ALA A 381 -7.67 12.22 -18.12
C ALA A 381 -7.35 13.40 -17.22
N PHE A 382 -6.59 14.38 -17.70
CA PHE A 382 -6.31 15.58 -16.90
C PHE A 382 -6.10 16.80 -17.78
N ASP A 383 -6.36 17.95 -17.18
CA ASP A 383 -6.11 19.27 -17.76
C ASP A 383 -5.63 20.19 -16.64
N LEU A 384 -4.32 20.46 -16.62
CA LEU A 384 -3.64 21.13 -15.51
C LEU A 384 -2.77 22.30 -15.99
N ALA A 385 -2.86 23.44 -15.32
CA ALA A 385 -1.94 24.56 -15.47
C ALA A 385 -0.61 24.25 -14.77
N ALA A 386 0.44 23.96 -15.56
CA ALA A 386 1.73 23.48 -15.07
C ALA A 386 2.73 24.63 -14.89
N GLY A 387 2.56 25.40 -13.80
CA GLY A 387 3.43 26.54 -13.46
C GLY A 387 2.76 27.87 -13.75
N ASN A 388 2.91 28.39 -14.97
CA ASN A 388 2.18 29.55 -15.48
C ASN A 388 0.86 29.11 -16.16
N ALA A 389 -0.15 29.97 -16.13
CA ALA A 389 -1.50 29.64 -16.62
C ALA A 389 -1.55 29.30 -18.12
N ASP A 390 -0.51 29.62 -18.89
CA ASP A 390 -0.46 29.48 -20.35
C ASP A 390 0.11 28.13 -20.83
N VAL A 391 0.68 27.31 -19.93
CA VAL A 391 1.19 25.98 -20.28
C VAL A 391 0.36 24.89 -19.62
N LEU A 392 -0.39 24.17 -20.44
CA LEU A 392 -1.28 23.11 -20.00
C LEU A 392 -0.59 21.74 -20.12
N PHE A 393 -0.57 21.00 -19.01
CA PHE A 393 -0.28 19.58 -18.98
C PHE A 393 -1.61 18.84 -19.14
N GLN A 394 -1.85 18.34 -20.36
CA GLN A 394 -3.13 17.75 -20.75
C GLN A 394 -2.98 16.32 -21.21
N ARG A 395 -4.03 15.54 -20.96
CA ARG A 395 -4.16 14.17 -21.41
C ARG A 395 -5.63 13.80 -21.56
N GLY A 396 -5.99 13.24 -22.71
CA GLY A 396 -7.30 12.63 -22.92
C GLY A 396 -7.47 11.33 -22.11
N GLU A 397 -8.72 10.84 -21.99
CA GLU A 397 -8.96 9.58 -21.29
C GLU A 397 -8.25 8.42 -22.00
N SER A 398 -7.36 7.75 -21.29
CA SER A 398 -6.58 6.62 -21.81
C SER A 398 -6.16 5.68 -20.69
N PRO A 399 -5.99 4.38 -20.96
CA PRO A 399 -5.55 3.41 -19.96
C PRO A 399 -4.14 3.74 -19.45
N LEU A 400 -3.88 3.31 -18.21
CA LEU A 400 -2.58 3.39 -17.56
C LEU A 400 -1.97 2.01 -17.41
N GLN A 401 -0.64 1.99 -17.31
CA GLN A 401 0.14 0.80 -16.97
C GLN A 401 0.56 0.88 -15.50
N ARG A 402 0.33 -0.19 -14.76
CA ARG A 402 0.76 -0.29 -13.36
C ARG A 402 2.27 -0.52 -13.30
N VAL A 403 2.96 0.26 -12.48
CA VAL A 403 4.40 0.08 -12.21
C VAL A 403 4.59 -0.92 -11.05
N THR A 404 3.69 -0.85 -10.08
CA THR A 404 3.78 -1.60 -8.82
C THR A 404 3.19 -3.00 -8.97
N GLN A 405 3.63 -3.93 -8.12
CA GLN A 405 3.01 -5.24 -8.03
C GLN A 405 1.59 -5.13 -7.48
N ALA A 406 0.69 -6.01 -7.96
CA ALA A 406 -0.66 -6.05 -7.43
C ALA A 406 -0.67 -6.59 -6.01
N ARG A 407 -1.68 -6.21 -5.22
CA ARG A 407 -1.84 -6.74 -3.85
C ARG A 407 -2.07 -8.24 -3.83
N CYS A 408 -2.70 -8.72 -4.91
CA CYS A 408 -3.17 -10.07 -5.07
C CYS A 408 -2.22 -10.96 -5.86
N ASP A 409 -1.03 -10.45 -6.22
CA ASP A 409 0.01 -11.21 -6.93
C ASP A 409 0.92 -11.98 -5.98
#